data_AF-A0A1F4VDC2-F1
#
_entry.id   AF-A0A1F4VDC2-F1
#
_cell.length_a   1.000
_cell.length_b   1.000
_cell.length_c   1.000
_cell.angle_alpha   90.00
_cell.angle_beta   90.00
_cell.angle_gamma   90.00
#
_symmetry.space_group_name_H-M   'P 1'
#
loop_
_entity.id
_entity.type
_entity.pdbx_description
1 polymer ?
#
loop_
_entity_poly.entity_id
_entity_poly.type
_entity_poly.pdbx_seq_one_letter_code
_entity_poly.pdbx_strand_id
1 'polypeptide(L)'
;MADEKMASGQGSMEQNKVIAIVGYIIPLLFFIPLLTEAKSDPYAKFHANQQLLLLLFWVVGSVVSSVLSVIVIGLLLYVVVWVGGLVFMVMGIMTAAKGEMKPLPLIGNYTLLK
;
A
#
# COMPACT_ATOMS: atom_id res chain seq x y z
N MET A 1 -11.93 -27.05 22.33
CA MET A 1 -12.48 -26.92 20.95
C MET A 1 -12.87 -25.49 20.58
N ALA A 2 -13.50 -24.70 21.46
CA ALA A 2 -13.71 -23.26 21.22
C ALA A 2 -12.39 -22.46 21.26
N ASP A 3 -11.54 -22.73 22.24
CA ASP A 3 -10.25 -22.03 22.41
C ASP A 3 -9.24 -22.34 21.29
N GLU A 4 -9.30 -23.55 20.72
CA GLU A 4 -8.43 -23.99 19.62
C GLU A 4 -8.78 -23.31 18.28
N LYS A 5 -10.08 -23.04 18.03
CA LYS A 5 -10.54 -22.24 16.88
C LYS A 5 -10.25 -20.74 17.01
N MET A 6 -10.21 -20.22 18.24
CA MET A 6 -9.86 -18.82 18.48
C MET A 6 -8.35 -18.58 18.29
N ALA A 7 -7.50 -19.52 18.73
CA ALA A 7 -6.05 -19.45 18.53
C ALA A 7 -5.65 -19.52 17.04
N SER A 8 -6.31 -20.38 16.24
CA SER A 8 -6.05 -20.47 14.79
C SER A 8 -6.50 -19.24 14.01
N GLY A 9 -7.55 -18.54 14.47
CA GLY A 9 -8.08 -17.34 13.84
C GLY A 9 -7.30 -16.06 14.15
N GLN A 10 -6.69 -15.96 15.34
CA GLN A 10 -5.84 -14.83 15.72
C GLN A 10 -4.46 -14.92 15.05
N GLY A 11 -3.88 -16.13 14.98
CA GLY A 11 -2.60 -16.34 14.30
C GLY A 11 -2.64 -16.01 12.81
N SER A 12 -3.73 -16.35 12.11
CA SER A 12 -3.90 -16.00 10.70
C SER A 12 -4.11 -14.49 10.48
N MET A 13 -4.79 -13.81 11.41
CA MET A 13 -5.03 -12.37 11.32
C MET A 13 -3.74 -11.55 11.54
N GLU A 14 -2.93 -11.87 12.55
CA GLU A 14 -1.64 -11.20 12.75
C GLU A 14 -0.68 -11.44 11.60
N GLN A 15 -0.63 -12.67 11.07
CA GLN A 15 0.20 -13.00 9.91
C GLN A 15 -0.17 -12.16 8.68
N ASN A 16 -1.47 -12.00 8.39
CA ASN A 16 -1.94 -11.19 7.27
C ASN A 16 -1.60 -9.70 7.45
N LYS A 17 -1.61 -9.19 8.70
CA LYS A 17 -1.16 -7.82 8.98
C LYS A 17 0.33 -7.63 8.71
N VAL A 18 1.17 -8.56 9.13
CA VAL A 18 2.62 -8.50 8.87
C VAL A 18 2.90 -8.50 7.37
N ILE A 19 2.27 -9.41 6.63
CA ILE A 19 2.40 -9.50 5.16
C ILE A 19 1.96 -8.19 4.49
N ALA A 20 0.85 -7.60 4.93
CA ALA A 20 0.37 -6.32 4.43
C ALA A 20 1.35 -5.16 4.74
N ILE A 21 1.89 -5.08 5.95
CA ILE A 21 2.86 -4.03 6.34
C ILE A 21 4.14 -4.14 5.51
N VAL A 22 4.67 -5.35 5.31
CA VAL A 22 5.89 -5.58 4.52
C VAL A 22 5.75 -5.04 3.09
N GLY A 23 4.58 -5.20 2.46
CA GLY A 23 4.31 -4.65 1.13
C GLY A 23 4.34 -3.12 1.04
N TYR A 24 4.27 -2.39 2.16
CA TYR A 24 4.41 -0.94 2.18
C TYR A 24 5.86 -0.45 2.34
N ILE A 25 6.74 -1.23 2.97
CA ILE A 25 8.14 -0.81 3.23
C ILE A 25 8.90 -0.65 1.91
N ILE A 26 8.65 -1.56 0.97
CA ILE A 26 9.11 -1.46 -0.40
C ILE A 26 7.85 -1.47 -1.26
N PRO A 27 7.40 -0.33 -1.80
CA PRO A 27 6.15 -0.20 -2.57
C PRO A 27 6.13 -1.11 -3.81
N LEU A 28 7.32 -1.47 -4.31
CA LEU A 28 7.49 -2.45 -5.36
C LEU A 28 6.98 -3.85 -4.96
N LEU A 29 6.93 -4.16 -3.66
CA LEU A 29 6.46 -5.42 -3.10
C LEU A 29 4.94 -5.46 -2.87
N PHE A 30 4.16 -4.59 -3.54
CA PHE A 30 2.69 -4.59 -3.46
C PHE A 30 2.04 -5.95 -3.75
N PHE A 31 2.76 -6.81 -4.49
CA PHE A 31 2.30 -8.13 -4.89
C PHE A 31 2.55 -9.20 -3.83
N ILE A 32 3.35 -8.96 -2.78
CA ILE A 32 3.63 -9.96 -1.72
C ILE A 32 2.35 -10.49 -1.07
N PRO A 33 1.37 -9.65 -0.67
CA PRO A 33 0.09 -10.15 -0.16
C PRO A 33 -0.65 -11.08 -1.15
N LEU A 34 -0.42 -10.95 -2.46
CA LEU A 34 -1.05 -11.75 -3.52
C LEU A 34 -0.31 -13.06 -3.82
N LEU A 35 0.94 -13.23 -3.35
CA LEU A 35 1.73 -14.45 -3.57
C LEU A 35 1.47 -15.53 -2.51
N THR A 36 0.66 -15.24 -1.51
CA THR A 36 0.32 -16.16 -0.42
C THR A 36 -1.13 -16.61 -0.52
N GLU A 37 -1.56 -17.52 0.36
CA GLU A 37 -2.97 -17.91 0.50
C GLU A 37 -3.90 -16.71 0.78
N ALA A 38 -3.32 -15.58 1.24
CA ALA A 38 -4.03 -14.33 1.46
C ALA A 38 -4.56 -13.68 0.17
N LYS A 39 -4.19 -14.13 -1.03
CA LYS A 39 -4.78 -13.63 -2.29
C LYS A 39 -6.31 -13.77 -2.36
N SER A 40 -6.89 -14.67 -1.56
CA SER A 40 -8.33 -14.88 -1.46
C SER A 40 -9.00 -13.98 -0.40
N ASP A 41 -8.20 -13.35 0.46
CA ASP A 41 -8.65 -12.46 1.55
C ASP A 41 -8.90 -11.04 0.99
N PRO A 42 -10.14 -10.50 1.14
CA PRO A 42 -10.46 -9.12 0.76
C PRO A 42 -9.52 -8.08 1.38
N TYR A 43 -9.03 -8.31 2.60
CA TYR A 43 -8.11 -7.42 3.29
C TYR A 43 -6.74 -7.35 2.61
N ALA A 44 -6.16 -8.49 2.28
CA ALA A 44 -4.88 -8.55 1.57
C ALA A 44 -4.98 -7.98 0.15
N LYS A 45 -6.08 -8.29 -0.57
CA LYS A 45 -6.36 -7.68 -1.88
C LYS A 45 -6.48 -6.15 -1.79
N PHE A 46 -7.17 -5.64 -0.77
CA PHE A 46 -7.33 -4.21 -0.55
C PHE A 46 -5.96 -3.52 -0.36
N HIS A 47 -5.11 -4.01 0.54
CA HIS A 47 -3.82 -3.38 0.78
C HIS A 47 -2.85 -3.54 -0.39
N ALA A 48 -2.88 -4.68 -1.11
CA ALA A 48 -2.12 -4.84 -2.35
C ALA A 48 -2.54 -3.80 -3.41
N ASN A 49 -3.83 -3.51 -3.52
CA ASN A 49 -4.34 -2.49 -4.43
C ASN A 49 -3.88 -1.08 -4.03
N GLN A 50 -3.94 -0.74 -2.74
CA GLN A 50 -3.45 0.55 -2.24
C GLN A 50 -1.94 0.72 -2.44
N GLN A 51 -1.15 -0.35 -2.25
CA GLN A 51 0.29 -0.35 -2.50
C GLN A 51 0.61 -0.17 -3.99
N LEU A 52 -0.15 -0.80 -4.89
CA LEU A 52 -0.02 -0.59 -6.33
C LEU A 52 -0.32 0.85 -6.72
N LEU A 53 -1.38 1.45 -6.17
CA LEU A 53 -1.70 2.86 -6.41
C LEU A 53 -0.61 3.81 -5.92
N LEU A 54 -0.02 3.51 -4.76
CA LEU A 54 1.09 4.29 -4.21
C LEU A 54 2.35 4.17 -5.09
N LEU A 55 2.66 2.97 -5.60
CA LEU A 55 3.73 2.77 -6.58
C LEU A 55 3.50 3.58 -7.85
N LEU A 56 2.28 3.53 -8.39
CA LEU A 56 1.90 4.30 -9.58
C LEU A 56 1.99 5.81 -9.34
N PHE A 57 1.57 6.28 -8.17
CA PHE A 57 1.72 7.68 -7.77
C PHE A 57 3.19 8.13 -7.82
N TRP A 58 4.12 7.34 -7.27
CA TRP A 58 5.55 7.66 -7.33
C TRP A 58 6.12 7.57 -8.75
N VAL A 59 5.78 6.53 -9.52
CA VAL A 59 6.29 6.36 -10.89
C VAL A 59 5.80 7.48 -11.80
N VAL A 60 4.48 7.70 -11.85
CA VAL A 60 3.88 8.76 -12.68
C VAL A 60 4.36 10.13 -12.21
N GLY A 61 4.33 10.40 -10.91
CA GLY A 61 4.79 11.67 -10.35
C GLY A 61 6.27 11.95 -10.65
N SER A 62 7.13 10.93 -10.60
CA SER A 62 8.55 11.07 -10.94
C SER A 62 8.78 11.32 -12.42
N VAL A 63 8.05 10.63 -13.31
CA VAL A 63 8.12 10.87 -14.76
C VAL A 63 7.65 12.29 -15.10
N VAL A 64 6.51 12.72 -14.57
CA VAL A 64 5.99 14.08 -14.78
C VAL A 64 6.96 15.13 -14.24
N SER A 65 7.52 14.91 -13.05
CA SER A 65 8.52 15.81 -12.46
C SER A 65 9.80 15.89 -13.30
N SER A 66 10.25 14.77 -13.86
CA SER A 66 11.42 14.74 -14.74
C SER A 66 11.20 15.58 -16.00
N VAL A 67 10.05 15.39 -16.68
CA VAL A 67 9.69 16.18 -17.88
C VAL A 67 9.59 17.67 -17.56
N LEU A 68 9.00 18.05 -16.42
CA LEU A 68 8.86 19.45 -16.01
C LEU A 68 10.13 20.07 -15.43
N SER A 69 11.19 19.29 -15.22
CA SER A 69 12.47 19.81 -14.71
C SER A 69 13.17 20.70 -15.74
N VAL A 70 12.82 20.58 -17.03
CA VAL A 70 13.29 21.46 -18.11
C VAL A 70 12.99 22.94 -17.82
N ILE A 71 11.89 23.22 -17.12
CA ILE A 71 11.47 24.58 -16.72
C ILE A 71 11.65 24.84 -15.22
N VAL A 72 12.55 24.09 -14.55
CA VAL A 72 12.90 24.17 -13.11
C VAL A 72 11.78 23.70 -12.15
N ILE A 73 10.50 23.87 -12.49
CA ILE A 73 9.38 23.52 -11.60
C ILE A 73 9.32 22.02 -11.24
N GLY A 74 9.83 21.16 -12.13
CA GLY A 74 9.89 19.73 -11.90
C GLY A 74 10.71 19.31 -10.69
N LEU A 75 11.72 20.10 -10.28
CA LEU A 75 12.53 19.79 -9.09
C LEU A 75 11.72 19.93 -7.80
N LEU A 76 10.90 20.98 -7.69
CA LEU A 76 10.00 21.17 -6.54
C LEU A 76 8.90 20.11 -6.54
N LEU A 77 8.33 19.80 -7.71
CA LEU A 77 7.31 18.78 -7.84
C LEU A 77 7.84 17.40 -7.42
N TYR A 78 9.09 17.07 -7.78
CA TYR A 78 9.73 15.83 -7.37
C TYR A 78 9.76 15.69 -5.85
N VAL A 79 10.20 16.72 -5.13
CA VAL A 79 10.21 16.70 -3.66
C VAL A 79 8.80 16.50 -3.09
N VAL A 80 7.79 17.19 -3.63
CA VAL A 80 6.40 17.05 -3.19
C VAL A 80 5.87 15.63 -3.44
N VAL A 81 6.14 15.05 -4.60
CA VAL A 81 5.76 13.66 -4.93
C VAL A 81 6.42 12.67 -3.96
N TRP A 82 7.72 12.81 -3.69
CA TRP A 82 8.42 11.90 -2.78
C TRP A 82 7.93 12.00 -1.34
N VAL A 83 7.80 13.22 -0.82
CA VAL A 83 7.31 13.45 0.54
C VAL A 83 5.85 13.05 0.68
N GLY A 84 4.99 13.43 -0.28
CA GLY A 84 3.57 13.06 -0.29
C GLY A 84 3.37 11.54 -0.35
N GLY A 85 4.15 10.86 -1.17
CA GLY A 85 4.13 9.40 -1.24
C GLY A 85 4.60 8.74 0.06
N LEU A 86 5.59 9.31 0.75
CA LEU A 86 6.02 8.83 2.07
C LEU A 86 4.93 9.01 3.12
N VAL A 87 4.20 10.12 3.09
CA VAL A 87 3.02 10.35 3.96
C VAL A 87 1.94 9.31 3.67
N PHE A 88 1.64 9.04 2.41
CA PHE A 88 0.70 7.98 2.01
C PHE A 88 1.16 6.59 2.45
N MET A 89 2.44 6.27 2.33
CA MET A 89 3.02 5.01 2.81
C MET A 89 2.78 4.82 4.30
N VAL A 90 3.10 5.82 5.12
CA VAL A 90 2.90 5.77 6.58
C VAL A 90 1.41 5.60 6.92
N MET A 91 0.53 6.34 6.25
CA MET A 91 -0.92 6.18 6.46
C MET A 91 -1.38 4.76 6.12
N GLY A 92 -0.94 4.19 4.99
CA GLY A 92 -1.28 2.82 4.59
C GLY A 92 -0.79 1.77 5.58
N ILE A 93 0.42 1.94 6.12
CA ILE A 93 0.96 1.09 7.20
C ILE A 93 0.09 1.21 8.46
N MET A 94 -0.30 2.43 8.84
CA MET A 94 -1.13 2.65 10.03
C MET A 94 -2.51 2.00 9.90
N THR A 95 -3.15 2.08 8.73
CA THR A 95 -4.43 1.38 8.50
C THR A 95 -4.26 -0.13 8.53
N ALA A 96 -3.20 -0.66 7.89
CA ALA A 96 -2.91 -2.08 7.90
C ALA A 96 -2.62 -2.60 9.33
N ALA A 97 -1.82 -1.89 10.12
CA ALA A 97 -1.53 -2.26 11.50
C ALA A 97 -2.81 -2.33 12.37
N LYS A 98 -3.78 -1.45 12.09
CA LYS A 98 -5.10 -1.44 12.76
C LYS A 98 -6.06 -2.51 12.22
N GLY A 99 -5.74 -3.21 11.14
CA GLY A 99 -6.64 -4.15 10.47
C GLY A 99 -7.81 -3.46 9.75
N GLU A 100 -7.62 -2.21 9.32
CA GLU A 100 -8.65 -1.39 8.69
C GLU A 100 -8.43 -1.25 7.18
N MET A 101 -9.50 -1.34 6.39
CA MET A 101 -9.47 -1.09 4.94
C MET A 101 -9.89 0.34 4.61
N LYS A 102 -9.11 1.35 5.05
CA LYS A 102 -9.36 2.76 4.66
C LYS A 102 -8.47 3.16 3.48
N PRO A 103 -9.04 3.75 2.42
CA PRO A 103 -8.29 4.14 1.24
C PRO A 103 -7.33 5.29 1.55
N LEU A 104 -6.19 5.32 0.85
CA LEU A 104 -5.29 6.46 0.90
C LEU A 104 -6.00 7.72 0.36
N PRO A 105 -5.80 8.89 0.99
CA PRO A 105 -6.34 10.15 0.46
C PRO A 105 -5.86 10.40 -0.98
N LEU A 106 -6.72 11.02 -1.79
CA LEU A 106 -6.48 11.42 -3.19
C LEU A 106 -6.29 10.27 -4.20
N ILE A 107 -5.57 9.21 -3.85
CA ILE A 107 -5.22 8.12 -4.78
C ILE A 107 -5.96 6.80 -4.50
N GLY A 108 -6.47 6.60 -3.28
CA GLY A 108 -6.93 5.30 -2.79
C GLY A 108 -8.30 4.83 -3.26
N ASN A 109 -9.04 5.66 -3.98
CA ASN A 109 -10.43 5.36 -4.39
C ASN A 109 -10.52 4.51 -5.68
N TYR A 110 -9.39 4.16 -6.29
CA TYR A 110 -9.36 3.36 -7.51
C TYR A 110 -9.12 1.88 -7.20
N THR A 111 -9.78 0.99 -7.93
CA THR A 111 -9.58 -0.46 -7.82
C THR A 111 -8.99 -1.01 -9.11
N LEU A 112 -7.71 -1.42 -9.04
CA LEU A 112 -6.92 -1.98 -10.13
C LEU A 112 -6.81 -3.50 -10.05
N LEU A 113 -6.84 -4.06 -8.84
CA LEU A 113 -6.81 -5.50 -8.59
C LEU A 113 -8.23 -6.02 -8.29
N LYS A 114 -8.67 -7.05 -9.02
CA LYS A 114 -9.98 -7.71 -8.86
C LYS A 114 -9.83 -9.08 -8.20
#